data_AF-A0A418BIG3-F1
#
_entry.id   AF-A0A418BIG3-F1
#
_cell.length_a   1.000
_cell.length_b   1.000
_cell.length_c   1.000
_cell.angle_alpha   90.00
_cell.angle_beta   90.00
_cell.angle_gamma   90.00
#
_symmetry.space_group_name_H-M   'P 1'
#
loop_
_entity.id
_entity.type
_entity.pdbx_description
1 polymer ?
#
loop_
_entity_poly.entity_id
_entity_poly.type
_entity_poly.pdbx_seq_one_letter_code
_entity_poly.pdbx_strand_id
1 'polypeptide(L)' 'SAFASPDVIVFVSGLPKTRSGKIMRRILRKVAHGESSSIGDVSTLAEPAVVPEIIEKTAKALLGKAL' A
#
# COMPACT_ATOMS: atom_id res chain seq x y z
N SER A 1 -3.10 12.31 22.18
CA SER A 1 -2.40 11.10 22.66
C SER A 1 -1.62 10.51 21.49
N ALA A 2 -0.33 10.23 21.65
CA ALA A 2 0.55 9.83 20.55
C ALA A 2 0.38 8.37 20.07
N PHE A 3 -0.50 7.58 20.69
CA PHE A 3 -0.65 6.14 20.39
C PHE A 3 -1.37 5.83 19.07
N ALA A 4 -2.04 6.81 18.47
CA ALA A 4 -2.76 6.68 17.20
C ALA A 4 -2.17 7.53 16.08
N SER A 5 -1.09 8.27 16.38
CA SER A 5 -0.41 9.09 15.37
C SER A 5 0.30 8.16 14.38
N PRO A 6 0.03 8.28 13.07
CA PRO A 6 0.71 7.47 12.09
C PRO A 6 2.19 7.87 12.00
N ASP A 7 3.03 6.86 11.94
CA ASP A 7 4.47 7.00 11.72
C ASP A 7 4.82 7.52 10.33
N VAL A 8 4.04 7.09 9.33
CA VAL A 8 4.24 7.41 7.91
C VAL A 8 2.89 7.58 7.26
N ILE A 9 2.77 8.62 6.43
CA ILE A 9 1.61 8.86 5.55
C ILE A 9 2.11 8.83 4.12
N VAL A 10 1.46 8.02 3.27
CA VAL A 10 1.81 7.85 1.86
C VAL A 10 0.65 8.32 1.00
N PHE A 11 0.90 9.30 0.12
CA PHE A 11 -0.11 9.84 -0.79
C PHE A 11 -0.08 9.13 -2.14
N VAL A 12 -1.20 8.53 -2.53
CA VAL A 12 -1.36 7.72 -3.74
C VAL A 12 -2.58 8.18 -4.54
N SER A 13 -2.57 7.96 -5.85
CA SER A 13 -3.69 8.34 -6.72
C SER A 13 -4.98 7.55 -6.43
N GLY A 14 -4.84 6.32 -5.93
CA GLY A 14 -5.95 5.43 -5.62
C GLY A 14 -5.62 4.40 -4.54
N LEU A 15 -6.64 3.67 -4.08
CA LEU A 15 -6.48 2.54 -3.17
C LEU A 15 -6.74 1.23 -3.92
N PRO A 16 -6.12 0.11 -3.52
CA PRO A 16 -6.36 -1.16 -4.15
C PRO A 16 -7.76 -1.63 -3.75
N LYS A 17 -8.73 -1.46 -4.64
CA LYS A 17 -10.14 -1.81 -4.43
C LYS A 17 -10.56 -2.95 -5.34
N THR A 18 -11.37 -3.87 -4.82
CA THR A 18 -12.07 -4.87 -5.64
C THR A 18 -13.06 -4.21 -6.59
N ARG A 19 -13.57 -4.94 -7.59
CA ARG A 19 -14.68 -4.47 -8.44
C ARG A 19 -15.95 -4.09 -7.67
N SER A 20 -16.11 -4.58 -6.44
CA SER A 20 -17.18 -4.20 -5.50
C SER A 20 -16.84 -3.02 -4.57
N GLY A 21 -15.68 -2.38 -4.76
CA GLY A 21 -15.24 -1.20 -4.00
C GLY A 21 -14.56 -1.49 -2.66
N LYS A 22 -14.40 -2.75 -2.25
CA LYS A 22 -13.75 -3.11 -0.98
C LYS A 22 -12.24 -2.87 -1.07
N ILE A 23 -11.67 -2.17 -0.09
CA ILE A 23 -10.22 -1.95 -0.01
C ILE A 23 -9.53 -3.26 0.38
N MET A 24 -8.62 -3.74 -0.47
CA MET A 24 -7.76 -4.89 -0.20
C MET A 24 -6.59 -4.51 0.71
N ARG A 25 -6.89 -4.25 1.99
CA ARG A 25 -5.89 -3.86 3.01
C ARG A 25 -4.73 -4.85 3.15
N ARG A 26 -4.92 -6.12 2.77
CA ARG A 26 -3.86 -7.12 2.70
C ARG A 26 -2.67 -6.65 1.85
N ILE A 27 -2.94 -6.03 0.71
CA ILE A 27 -1.90 -5.51 -0.19
C ILE A 27 -1.14 -4.39 0.51
N LEU A 28 -1.86 -3.41 1.09
CA LEU A 28 -1.27 -2.30 1.82
C LEU A 28 -0.35 -2.77 2.96
N ARG A 29 -0.78 -3.78 3.73
CA ARG A 29 0.03 -4.37 4.81
C ARG A 29 1.32 -5.01 4.28
N LYS A 30 1.22 -5.84 3.23
CA LYS A 30 2.41 -6.48 2.64
C LYS A 30 3.41 -5.46 2.13
N VAL A 31 2.94 -4.41 1.47
CA VAL A 31 3.82 -3.32 1.01
C VAL A 31 4.48 -2.60 2.19
N ALA A 32 3.73 -2.27 3.24
CA ALA A 32 4.26 -1.62 4.43
C ALA A 32 5.31 -2.48 5.18
N HIS A 33 5.22 -3.81 5.09
CA HIS A 33 6.20 -4.75 5.64
C HIS A 33 7.35 -5.09 4.67
N GLY A 34 7.43 -4.47 3.49
CA GLY A 34 8.47 -4.79 2.50
C GLY A 34 8.29 -6.13 1.79
N GLU A 35 7.13 -6.77 1.94
CA GLU A 35 6.80 -8.09 1.38
C GLU A 35 6.11 -8.01 0.01
N SER A 36 6.45 -7.02 -0.81
CA SER A 36 5.77 -6.72 -2.09
C SER A 36 5.84 -7.88 -3.09
N SER A 37 6.92 -8.66 -3.09
CA SER A 37 7.09 -9.88 -3.89
C SER A 37 6.06 -10.97 -3.58
N SER A 38 5.40 -10.91 -2.41
CA SER A 38 4.45 -11.92 -1.94
C SER A 38 2.98 -11.46 -2.01
N ILE A 39 2.67 -10.37 -2.71
CA ILE A 39 1.30 -9.83 -2.83
C ILE A 39 0.32 -10.85 -3.44
N GLY A 40 0.80 -11.76 -4.29
CA GLY A 40 -0.02 -12.77 -4.96
C GLY A 40 -0.97 -12.17 -6.00
N ASP A 41 -2.07 -12.86 -6.29
CA ASP A 41 -3.01 -12.45 -7.33
C ASP A 41 -3.75 -11.13 -6.99
N VAL A 42 -3.84 -10.27 -8.00
CA VAL A 42 -4.50 -8.95 -7.99
C VAL A 42 -5.57 -8.82 -9.08
N SER A 43 -5.91 -9.90 -9.78
CA SER A 43 -6.89 -9.94 -10.88
C SER A 43 -8.29 -9.45 -10.50
N THR A 44 -8.64 -9.50 -9.22
CA THR A 44 -9.94 -9.06 -8.68
C THR A 44 -10.04 -7.57 -8.41
N LEU A 45 -8.92 -6.83 -8.52
CA LEU A 45 -8.91 -5.37 -8.42
C LEU A 45 -9.66 -4.74 -9.60
N ALA A 46 -10.37 -3.66 -9.31
CA ALA A 46 -10.95 -2.82 -10.35
C ALA A 46 -9.84 -2.15 -11.19
N GLU A 47 -8.76 -1.77 -10.52
CA GLU A 47 -7.60 -1.12 -11.12
C GLU A 47 -6.33 -1.76 -10.56
N PRO A 48 -5.74 -2.75 -11.25
CA PRO A 48 -4.49 -3.37 -10.78
C PRO A 48 -3.27 -2.43 -10.87
N ALA A 49 -3.33 -1.43 -11.77
CA ALA A 49 -2.22 -0.51 -12.05
C ALA A 49 -1.82 0.41 -10.90
N VAL A 50 -2.68 0.58 -9.88
CA VAL A 50 -2.35 1.36 -8.67
C VAL A 50 -1.39 0.62 -7.73
N VAL A 51 -1.26 -0.71 -7.84
CA VAL A 51 -0.39 -1.50 -6.94
C VAL A 51 1.09 -1.14 -7.09
N PRO A 52 1.66 -1.04 -8.32
CA PRO A 52 3.02 -0.53 -8.52
C PRO A 52 3.29 0.85 -7.88
N GLU A 53 2.38 1.81 -8.05
CA GLU A 53 2.52 3.15 -7.45
C GLU A 53 2.58 3.08 -5.93
N ILE A 54 1.70 2.29 -5.31
CA ILE A 54 1.68 2.09 -3.85
C ILE A 54 3.02 1.50 -3.38
N ILE A 55 3.56 0.51 -4.10
CA ILE A 55 4.85 -0.11 -3.77
C ILE A 55 5.97 0.93 -3.80
N GLU A 56 6.11 1.64 -4.92
CA GLU A 56 7.17 2.63 -5.11
C GLU A 56 7.11 3.73 -4.05
N LYS A 57 5.95 4.36 -3.87
CA LYS A 57 5.79 5.48 -2.93
C LYS A 57 5.96 5.05 -1.49
N THR A 58 5.46 3.87 -1.11
CA THR A 58 5.65 3.35 0.25
C THR A 58 7.11 3.01 0.52
N ALA A 59 7.81 2.37 -0.42
CA ALA A 59 9.24 2.10 -0.29
C ALA A 59 10.05 3.38 -0.11
N LYS A 60 9.77 4.41 -0.92
CA LYS A 60 10.42 5.73 -0.80
C LYS A 60 10.14 6.39 0.56
N ALA A 61 8.91 6.34 1.04
CA ALA A 61 8.53 6.91 2.33
C ALA A 61 9.21 6.20 3.51
N LEU A 62 9.33 4.87 3.45
CA LEU A 62 10.02 4.08 4.48
C LEU A 62 11.54 4.31 4.48
N LEU A 63 12.16 4.43 3.31
CA LEU A 63 13.59 4.78 3.20
C LEU A 63 13.88 6.15 3.82
N GLY A 64 12.99 7.13 3.64
CA GLY A 64 13.12 8.46 4.24
C GLY A 64 12.98 8.50 5.77
N LYS A 65 12.55 7.39 6.40
CA LYS A 65 12.41 7.26 7.85
C LYS A 65 13.63 6.63 8.53
N ALA A 66 14.58 6.07 7.76
CA ALA A 66 15.78 5.40 8.28
C ALA A 66 16.94 6.37 8.60
N LEU A 67 16.65 7.63 8.91
CA LEU A 67 17.60 8.65 9.35
C LEU A 67 17.31 9.09 10.79
#